data_AF-A0A496MVW7-F1
#
_entry.id   AF-A0A496MVW7-F1
#
_cell.length_a   1.000
_cell.length_b   1.000
_cell.length_c   1.000
_cell.angle_alpha   90.00
_cell.angle_beta   90.00
_cell.angle_gamma   90.00
#
_symmetry.space_group_name_H-M   'P 1'
#
loop_
_entity.id
_entity.type
_entity.pdbx_description
1 polymer ?
#
loop_
_entity_poly.entity_id
_entity_poly.type
_entity_poly.pdbx_seq_one_letter_code
_entity_poly.pdbx_strand_id
1 'polypeptide(L)'
;MDNVDEKQSDTPIDPQVAPEASDALRRQVWQQNAMLRRVAAISGVVGFVLFMLTPFMPVDQVQSSLTWPQNGNLNSVNAPLVSYAPENLDITVPISALKSLREDETTVVSTLPSTSEKATERGLFVRSDKGALDVVLRDNVFFQMDAEEVAALPRDAVLKIHSGLKETWVEIPGATDANGQPLRKANDKKDDKEDLRPQISGIYTELTGDAEPLIRAGLNVQVEINSRYTSSPTVLKYFTMIGGVLCTLVALWALFRIDRLDGKGRYPFWPKGFFRPRPLDGLVAGVLVLWYFFGANTSDDGFILTMARVSLESDYMANYYRWFGVPESPFGAPYYDFLALMTRV
;
A
#
# COMPACT_ATOMS: atom_id res chain seq x y z
N MET A 1 73.23 -53.16 45.90
CA MET A 1 73.92 -52.15 45.09
C MET A 1 72.87 -51.50 44.22
N ASP A 2 72.32 -50.32 44.51
CA ASP A 2 72.45 -49.38 45.61
C ASP A 2 71.15 -48.56 45.63
N ASN A 3 70.72 -48.19 46.83
CA ASN A 3 69.70 -47.21 47.12
C ASN A 3 70.08 -45.83 46.56
N VAL A 4 69.12 -45.08 46.02
CA VAL A 4 69.04 -43.64 46.27
C VAL A 4 67.57 -43.25 46.40
N ASP A 5 67.22 -42.82 47.61
CA ASP A 5 65.98 -42.15 48.00
C ASP A 5 65.74 -40.85 47.21
N GLU A 6 64.57 -40.70 46.60
CA GLU A 6 64.11 -39.41 46.09
C GLU A 6 63.00 -38.87 47.00
N LYS A 7 63.38 -37.87 47.80
CA LYS A 7 62.54 -37.15 48.76
C LYS A 7 61.27 -36.60 48.10
N GLN A 8 60.14 -37.05 48.62
CA GLN A 8 58.84 -36.42 48.48
C GLN A 8 58.89 -35.02 49.11
N SER A 9 58.96 -33.97 48.29
CA SER A 9 58.88 -32.58 48.77
C SER A 9 57.43 -32.20 49.01
N ASP A 10 56.94 -32.47 50.23
CA ASP A 10 55.73 -31.85 50.77
C ASP A 10 55.96 -30.33 50.85
N THR A 11 55.49 -29.63 49.82
CA THR A 11 55.26 -28.18 49.91
C THR A 11 53.79 -28.04 50.28
N PRO A 12 53.44 -27.51 51.48
CA PRO A 12 52.05 -27.33 51.84
C PRO A 12 51.42 -26.34 50.85
N ILE A 13 50.43 -26.78 50.09
CA ILE A 13 49.51 -25.86 49.43
C ILE A 13 48.81 -25.14 50.56
N ASP A 14 49.12 -23.86 50.75
CA ASP A 14 48.47 -23.00 51.75
C ASP A 14 46.95 -23.05 51.54
N PRO A 15 46.18 -23.64 52.48
CA PRO A 15 44.74 -23.82 52.34
C PRO A 15 43.96 -22.49 52.45
N GLN A 16 44.62 -21.36 52.74
CA GLN A 16 43.98 -20.04 52.83
C GLN A 16 43.95 -19.25 51.52
N VAL A 17 44.73 -19.63 50.49
CA VAL A 17 44.74 -18.91 49.19
C VAL A 17 43.67 -19.42 48.22
N ALA A 18 43.23 -20.68 48.37
CA ALA A 18 42.22 -21.32 47.52
C ALA A 18 40.75 -20.86 47.73
N PRO A 19 40.27 -20.52 48.96
CA PRO A 19 38.88 -20.14 49.18
C PRO A 19 38.53 -18.77 48.58
N GLU A 20 39.39 -17.76 48.77
CA GLU A 20 39.13 -16.39 48.34
C GLU A 20 39.13 -16.25 46.80
N ALA A 21 40.07 -16.92 46.12
CA ALA A 21 40.11 -16.97 44.66
C ALA A 21 38.85 -17.66 44.09
N SER A 22 38.35 -18.70 44.77
CA SER A 22 37.12 -19.40 44.37
C SER A 22 35.86 -18.55 44.59
N ASP A 23 35.81 -17.75 45.66
CA ASP A 23 34.70 -16.85 45.96
C ASP A 23 34.68 -15.61 45.08
N ALA A 24 35.84 -15.10 44.68
CA ALA A 24 35.96 -14.03 43.69
C ALA A 24 35.45 -14.50 42.31
N LEU A 25 35.84 -15.70 41.88
CA LEU A 25 35.38 -16.29 40.62
C LEU A 25 33.88 -16.57 40.63
N ARG A 26 33.34 -17.12 41.73
CA ARG A 26 31.90 -17.34 41.92
C ARG A 26 31.11 -16.03 41.87
N ARG A 27 31.59 -14.98 42.54
CA ARG A 27 30.99 -13.65 42.51
C ARG A 27 31.01 -13.06 41.09
N GLN A 28 32.10 -13.20 40.36
CA GLN A 28 32.24 -12.73 38.99
C GLN A 28 31.25 -13.43 38.04
N VAL A 29 31.12 -14.75 38.12
CA VAL A 29 30.14 -15.52 37.34
C VAL A 29 28.71 -15.11 37.72
N TRP A 30 28.39 -14.98 39.01
CA TRP A 30 27.08 -14.52 39.46
C TRP A 30 26.73 -13.10 38.96
N GLN A 31 27.68 -12.17 39.02
CA GLN A 31 27.48 -10.79 38.55
C GLN A 31 27.30 -10.73 37.03
N GLN A 32 28.11 -11.48 36.27
CA GLN A 32 27.95 -11.60 34.82
C GLN A 32 26.58 -12.19 34.46
N ASN A 33 26.13 -13.21 35.18
CA ASN A 33 24.81 -13.81 34.98
C ASN A 33 23.67 -12.83 35.27
N ALA A 34 23.79 -12.07 36.36
CA ALA A 34 22.82 -11.05 36.72
C ALA A 34 22.75 -9.93 35.67
N MET A 35 23.90 -9.49 35.16
CA MET A 35 23.97 -8.48 34.09
C MET A 35 23.34 -9.01 32.79
N LEU A 36 23.71 -10.21 32.35
CA LEU A 36 23.17 -10.82 31.13
C LEU A 36 21.65 -10.99 31.21
N ARG A 37 21.12 -11.44 32.37
CA ARG A 37 19.67 -11.54 32.60
C ARG A 37 18.97 -10.20 32.51
N ARG A 38 19.56 -9.13 33.08
CA ARG A 38 19.01 -7.78 32.98
C ARG A 38 19.03 -7.27 31.54
N VAL A 39 20.15 -7.44 30.83
CA VAL A 39 20.27 -7.04 29.42
C VAL A 39 19.24 -7.78 28.58
N ALA A 40 19.12 -9.11 28.73
CA ALA A 40 18.14 -9.91 28.00
C ALA A 40 16.70 -9.43 28.28
N ALA A 41 16.34 -9.22 29.55
CA ALA A 41 15.00 -8.77 29.92
C ALA A 41 14.69 -7.36 29.40
N ILE A 42 15.59 -6.39 29.61
CA ILE A 42 15.39 -5.00 29.20
C ILE A 42 15.34 -4.91 27.68
N SER A 43 16.32 -5.47 26.97
CA SER A 43 16.33 -5.44 25.50
C SER A 43 15.15 -6.20 24.89
N GLY A 44 14.75 -7.33 25.48
CA GLY A 44 13.57 -8.08 25.04
C GLY A 44 12.27 -7.28 25.20
N VAL A 45 12.06 -6.65 26.36
CA VAL A 45 10.87 -5.82 26.62
C VAL A 45 10.87 -4.56 25.74
N VAL A 46 12.01 -3.87 25.62
CA VAL A 46 12.12 -2.69 24.75
C VAL A 46 11.85 -3.08 23.30
N GLY A 47 12.47 -4.16 22.79
CA GLY A 47 12.22 -4.65 21.44
C GLY A 47 10.76 -5.01 21.19
N PHE A 48 10.13 -5.70 22.14
CA PHE A 48 8.70 -6.03 22.09
C PHE A 48 7.83 -4.77 21.99
N VAL A 49 8.08 -3.76 22.83
CA VAL A 49 7.34 -2.48 22.79
C VAL A 49 7.55 -1.76 21.46
N LEU A 50 8.78 -1.70 20.94
CA LEU A 50 9.06 -1.06 19.65
C LEU A 50 8.33 -1.76 18.50
N PHE A 51 8.25 -3.08 18.51
CA PHE A 51 7.47 -3.82 17.49
C PHE A 51 5.97 -3.61 17.64
N MET A 52 5.43 -3.59 18.85
CA MET A 52 4.01 -3.25 19.07
C MET A 52 3.66 -1.84 18.58
N LEU A 53 4.61 -0.90 18.68
CA LEU A 53 4.43 0.46 18.22
C LEU A 53 4.53 0.62 16.71
N THR A 54 5.24 -0.27 16.01
CA THR A 54 5.57 -0.15 14.57
C THR A 54 4.34 0.01 13.65
N PRO A 55 3.22 -0.72 13.82
CA PRO A 55 2.02 -0.52 13.01
C PRO A 55 1.38 0.86 13.17
N PHE A 56 1.56 1.50 14.33
CA PHE A 56 1.00 2.82 14.66
C PHE A 56 1.94 3.97 14.30
N MET A 57 3.19 3.67 13.93
CA MET A 57 4.14 4.70 13.51
C MET A 57 3.74 5.28 12.14
N PRO A 58 3.86 6.61 11.97
CA PRO A 58 3.41 7.31 10.78
C PRO A 58 4.18 6.88 9.52
N VAL A 59 3.53 7.06 8.39
CA VAL A 59 4.04 6.80 7.04
C VAL A 59 3.85 8.07 6.20
N ASP A 60 4.72 8.25 5.22
CA ASP A 60 4.59 9.29 4.20
C ASP A 60 3.85 8.70 3.00
N GLN A 61 2.61 9.14 2.76
CA GLN A 61 1.80 8.70 1.62
C GLN A 61 2.01 9.65 0.43
N VAL A 62 2.11 9.09 -0.78
CA VAL A 62 2.18 9.88 -2.02
C VAL A 62 0.75 10.16 -2.50
N GLN A 63 0.24 11.36 -2.26
CA GLN A 63 -1.08 11.76 -2.74
C GLN A 63 -1.03 12.11 -4.23
N SER A 64 -1.86 11.46 -5.03
CA SER A 64 -1.97 11.67 -6.48
C SER A 64 -3.31 12.29 -6.85
N SER A 65 -3.30 13.23 -7.77
CA SER A 65 -4.51 13.83 -8.32
C SER A 65 -4.41 14.01 -9.83
N LEU A 66 -5.56 14.04 -10.49
CA LEU A 66 -5.71 14.35 -11.90
C LEU A 66 -6.56 15.60 -12.04
N THR A 67 -6.06 16.57 -12.81
CA THR A 67 -6.82 17.75 -13.18
C THR A 67 -7.05 17.79 -14.69
N TRP A 68 -8.19 18.32 -15.10
CA TRP A 68 -8.55 18.59 -16.49
C TRP A 68 -9.41 19.87 -16.54
N PRO A 69 -9.31 20.73 -17.56
CA PRO A 69 -8.46 20.66 -18.76
C PRO A 69 -6.94 20.77 -18.48
N GLN A 70 -6.09 20.28 -19.40
CA GLN A 70 -4.63 20.34 -19.28
C GLN A 70 -4.00 21.13 -20.42
N ASN A 71 -2.93 21.89 -20.13
CA ASN A 71 -2.15 22.63 -21.13
C ASN A 71 -3.00 23.52 -22.06
N GLY A 72 -4.06 24.13 -21.52
CA GLY A 72 -4.96 25.00 -22.29
C GLY A 72 -5.72 24.31 -23.42
N ASN A 73 -5.90 22.98 -23.37
CA ASN A 73 -6.66 22.24 -24.37
C ASN A 73 -7.77 21.38 -23.74
N LEU A 74 -8.83 21.13 -24.52
CA LEU A 74 -9.98 20.31 -24.15
C LEU A 74 -9.79 18.84 -24.55
N ASN A 75 -8.55 18.38 -24.78
CA ASN A 75 -8.34 17.00 -25.18
C ASN A 75 -8.78 16.06 -24.05
N SER A 76 -9.40 14.95 -24.44
CA SER A 76 -9.69 13.86 -23.51
C SER A 76 -8.38 13.26 -22.98
N VAL A 77 -8.38 12.85 -21.71
CA VAL A 77 -7.21 12.28 -21.04
C VAL A 77 -7.53 10.87 -20.52
N ASN A 78 -6.63 9.93 -20.80
CA ASN A 78 -6.74 8.55 -20.31
C ASN A 78 -6.00 8.43 -18.98
N ALA A 79 -6.71 7.99 -17.95
CA ALA A 79 -6.16 7.78 -16.61
C ALA A 79 -6.93 6.63 -15.92
N PRO A 80 -6.70 5.38 -16.33
CA PRO A 80 -7.42 4.24 -15.76
C PRO A 80 -7.00 3.98 -14.32
N LEU A 81 -7.95 4.12 -13.38
CA LEU A 81 -7.71 3.85 -11.97
C LEU A 81 -7.79 2.34 -11.69
N VAL A 82 -6.73 1.76 -11.13
CA VAL A 82 -6.71 0.37 -10.65
C VAL A 82 -7.76 0.13 -9.57
N SER A 83 -8.01 1.14 -8.72
CA SER A 83 -9.03 1.11 -7.67
C SER A 83 -10.47 1.32 -8.18
N TYR A 84 -10.63 1.54 -9.50
CA TYR A 84 -11.85 1.90 -10.23
C TYR A 84 -12.47 3.24 -9.83
N ALA A 85 -12.70 3.47 -8.54
CA ALA A 85 -13.26 4.70 -8.00
C ALA A 85 -12.18 5.61 -7.39
N PRO A 86 -12.34 6.95 -7.47
CA PRO A 86 -11.48 7.92 -6.81
C PRO A 86 -11.77 8.01 -5.31
N GLU A 87 -10.95 8.75 -4.58
CA GLU A 87 -11.28 9.18 -3.22
C GLU A 87 -12.38 10.25 -3.25
N ASN A 88 -12.15 11.31 -4.05
CA ASN A 88 -13.12 12.38 -4.32
C ASN A 88 -13.07 12.76 -5.81
N LEU A 89 -14.21 13.20 -6.33
CA LEU A 89 -14.37 13.75 -7.67
C LEU A 89 -15.13 15.07 -7.59
N ASP A 90 -14.52 16.14 -8.10
CA ASP A 90 -15.14 17.45 -8.22
C ASP A 90 -15.14 17.88 -9.69
N ILE A 91 -16.31 18.24 -10.21
CA ILE A 91 -16.51 18.70 -11.59
C ILE A 91 -17.21 20.06 -11.54
N THR A 92 -16.65 21.03 -12.23
CA THR A 92 -17.26 22.34 -12.47
C THR A 92 -17.38 22.55 -13.98
N VAL A 93 -18.60 22.76 -14.46
CA VAL A 93 -18.92 22.97 -15.88
C VAL A 93 -19.66 24.30 -16.00
N PRO A 94 -19.09 25.34 -16.62
CA PRO A 94 -19.84 26.55 -16.91
C PRO A 94 -20.94 26.25 -17.93
N ILE A 95 -22.14 26.80 -17.73
CA ILE A 95 -23.29 26.58 -18.63
C ILE A 95 -23.00 27.11 -20.05
N SER A 96 -22.07 28.05 -20.20
CA SER A 96 -21.56 28.49 -21.49
C SER A 96 -20.86 27.38 -22.30
N ALA A 97 -20.31 26.35 -21.64
CA ALA A 97 -19.65 25.22 -22.29
C ALA A 97 -20.61 24.38 -23.15
N LEU A 98 -21.91 24.35 -22.82
CA LEU A 98 -22.91 23.58 -23.56
C LEU A 98 -22.98 24.00 -25.05
N LYS A 99 -22.61 25.25 -25.37
CA LYS A 99 -22.57 25.78 -26.74
C LYS A 99 -21.30 25.41 -27.51
N SER A 100 -20.33 24.78 -26.86
CA SER A 100 -19.04 24.41 -27.44
C SER A 100 -18.94 22.92 -27.77
N LEU A 101 -20.05 22.18 -27.70
CA LEU A 101 -20.14 20.79 -28.15
C LEU A 101 -19.98 20.72 -29.66
N ARG A 102 -19.34 19.63 -30.13
CA ARG A 102 -19.36 19.26 -31.55
C ARG A 102 -20.79 19.07 -32.05
N GLU A 103 -20.98 19.29 -33.35
CA GLU A 103 -22.25 18.99 -34.01
C GLU A 103 -22.60 17.51 -33.82
N ASP A 104 -23.87 17.23 -33.52
CA ASP A 104 -24.43 15.90 -33.22
C ASP A 104 -23.88 15.17 -31.98
N GLU A 105 -23.01 15.80 -31.19
CA GLU A 105 -22.46 15.24 -29.96
C GLU A 105 -23.12 15.81 -28.70
N THR A 106 -23.19 15.01 -27.65
CA THR A 106 -23.93 15.38 -26.41
C THR A 106 -23.08 15.36 -25.14
N THR A 107 -21.90 14.76 -25.15
CA THR A 107 -21.11 14.55 -23.92
C THR A 107 -20.26 15.76 -23.59
N VAL A 108 -20.62 16.49 -22.53
CA VAL A 108 -19.84 17.65 -22.06
C VAL A 108 -18.61 17.17 -21.31
N VAL A 109 -18.81 16.29 -20.32
CA VAL A 109 -17.73 15.63 -19.57
C VAL A 109 -18.21 14.23 -19.18
N SER A 110 -17.37 13.21 -19.32
CA SER A 110 -17.62 11.88 -18.78
C SER A 110 -16.38 11.23 -18.18
N THR A 111 -16.57 10.29 -17.26
CA THR A 111 -15.48 9.52 -16.63
C THR A 111 -15.11 8.22 -17.36
N LEU A 112 -15.94 7.85 -18.34
CA LEU A 112 -15.75 6.70 -19.24
C LEU A 112 -16.10 7.14 -20.67
N PRO A 113 -15.49 6.53 -21.70
CA PRO A 113 -15.94 6.72 -23.08
C PRO A 113 -17.40 6.27 -23.22
N SER A 114 -18.21 7.03 -23.97
CA SER A 114 -19.62 6.70 -24.24
C SER A 114 -19.80 5.36 -24.96
N THR A 115 -18.80 4.91 -25.71
CA THR A 115 -18.75 3.64 -26.43
C THR A 115 -18.36 2.44 -25.56
N SER A 116 -18.06 2.65 -24.27
CA SER A 116 -17.68 1.56 -23.36
C SER A 116 -18.85 0.61 -23.09
N GLU A 117 -18.55 -0.67 -22.86
CA GLU A 117 -19.56 -1.62 -22.40
C GLU A 117 -20.13 -1.17 -21.05
N LYS A 118 -21.46 -1.02 -20.99
CA LYS A 118 -22.19 -0.62 -19.77
C LYS A 118 -21.64 0.69 -19.18
N ALA A 119 -21.33 1.66 -20.04
CA ALA A 119 -20.68 2.89 -19.63
C ALA A 119 -21.51 3.66 -18.58
N THR A 120 -22.80 3.87 -18.86
CA THR A 120 -23.72 4.60 -17.96
C THR A 120 -23.92 3.89 -16.63
N GLU A 121 -23.91 2.55 -16.58
CA GLU A 121 -24.03 1.74 -15.36
C GLU A 121 -22.89 1.98 -14.35
N ARG A 122 -21.73 2.43 -14.83
CA ARG A 122 -20.48 2.47 -14.05
C ARG A 122 -19.92 3.88 -13.88
N GLY A 123 -20.07 4.73 -14.89
CA GLY A 123 -19.46 6.05 -14.94
C GLY A 123 -20.37 7.20 -14.52
N LEU A 124 -19.86 8.41 -14.70
CA LEU A 124 -20.57 9.67 -14.63
C LEU A 124 -20.54 10.34 -15.99
N PHE A 125 -21.68 10.88 -16.41
CA PHE A 125 -21.86 11.59 -17.68
C PHE A 125 -22.61 12.88 -17.44
N VAL A 126 -22.01 14.01 -17.81
CA VAL A 126 -22.68 15.29 -17.96
C VAL A 126 -22.98 15.45 -19.44
N ARG A 127 -24.26 15.50 -19.81
CA ARG A 127 -24.68 15.57 -21.21
C ARG A 127 -25.56 16.77 -21.47
N SER A 128 -25.51 17.28 -22.69
CA SER A 128 -26.48 18.24 -23.18
C SER A 128 -26.97 17.84 -24.57
N ASP A 129 -28.29 17.76 -24.71
CA ASP A 129 -28.96 17.52 -25.99
C ASP A 129 -29.98 18.63 -26.22
N LYS A 130 -29.89 19.30 -27.39
CA LYS A 130 -30.79 20.40 -27.80
C LYS A 130 -31.01 21.47 -26.72
N GLY A 131 -29.98 21.74 -25.90
CA GLY A 131 -30.02 22.73 -24.84
C GLY A 131 -30.56 22.24 -23.49
N ALA A 132 -31.12 21.02 -23.41
CA ALA A 132 -31.37 20.35 -22.13
C ALA A 132 -30.04 19.86 -21.52
N LEU A 133 -30.02 19.63 -20.21
CA LEU A 133 -28.85 19.20 -19.45
C LEU A 133 -29.23 18.03 -18.55
N ASP A 134 -28.44 16.96 -18.57
CA ASP A 134 -28.55 15.89 -17.57
C ASP A 134 -27.19 15.46 -17.01
N VAL A 135 -27.25 14.91 -15.80
CA VAL A 135 -26.14 14.26 -15.12
C VAL A 135 -26.59 12.84 -14.82
N VAL A 136 -26.01 11.89 -15.55
CA VAL A 136 -26.23 10.45 -15.33
C VAL A 136 -25.09 9.91 -14.50
N LEU A 137 -25.43 9.21 -13.42
CA LEU A 137 -24.49 8.58 -12.52
C LEU A 137 -24.95 7.15 -12.24
N ARG A 138 -24.15 6.16 -12.67
CA ARG A 138 -24.44 4.73 -12.46
C ARG A 138 -25.88 4.33 -12.83
N ASP A 139 -26.27 4.65 -14.06
CA ASP A 139 -27.61 4.43 -14.66
C ASP A 139 -28.77 5.19 -14.02
N ASN A 140 -28.50 6.08 -13.06
CA ASN A 140 -29.50 6.96 -12.50
C ASN A 140 -29.37 8.37 -13.11
N VAL A 141 -30.47 8.93 -13.61
CA VAL A 141 -30.55 10.35 -13.97
C VAL A 141 -30.60 11.14 -12.67
N PHE A 142 -29.43 11.52 -12.19
CA PHE A 142 -29.26 12.11 -10.87
C PHE A 142 -29.70 13.57 -10.82
N PHE A 143 -29.48 14.31 -11.91
CA PHE A 143 -29.89 15.70 -12.07
C PHE A 143 -30.28 15.94 -13.52
N GLN A 144 -31.36 16.68 -13.77
CA GLN A 144 -31.84 17.01 -15.11
C GLN A 144 -32.48 18.38 -15.11
N MET A 145 -32.32 19.10 -16.22
CA MET A 145 -32.99 20.35 -16.53
C MET A 145 -33.41 20.39 -18.00
N ASP A 146 -34.58 20.95 -18.27
CA ASP A 146 -35.08 21.14 -19.62
C ASP A 146 -34.43 22.36 -20.29
N ALA A 147 -34.52 22.43 -21.62
CA ALA A 147 -33.84 23.49 -22.40
C ALA A 147 -34.29 24.91 -22.02
N GLU A 148 -35.56 25.09 -21.64
CA GLU A 148 -36.10 26.37 -21.18
C GLU A 148 -35.50 26.78 -19.83
N GLU A 149 -35.34 25.82 -18.91
CA GLU A 149 -34.75 26.06 -17.59
C GLU A 149 -33.27 26.41 -17.71
N VAL A 150 -32.52 25.69 -18.55
CA VAL A 150 -31.12 25.98 -18.83
C VAL A 150 -30.96 27.36 -19.47
N ALA A 151 -31.87 27.75 -20.39
CA ALA A 151 -31.83 29.06 -21.03
C ALA A 151 -32.18 30.22 -20.07
N ALA A 152 -32.93 29.95 -19.00
CA ALA A 152 -33.26 30.93 -17.97
C ALA A 152 -32.12 31.20 -16.97
N LEU A 153 -31.10 30.34 -16.93
CA LEU A 153 -29.95 30.51 -16.05
C LEU A 153 -29.11 31.75 -16.40
N PRO A 154 -28.45 32.37 -15.41
CA PRO A 154 -27.44 33.38 -15.66
C PRO A 154 -26.33 32.86 -16.59
N ARG A 155 -25.76 33.75 -17.42
CA ARG A 155 -24.71 33.37 -18.39
C ARG A 155 -23.42 32.88 -17.72
N ASP A 156 -23.18 33.33 -16.49
CA ASP A 156 -22.06 32.99 -15.63
C ASP A 156 -22.38 31.83 -14.66
N ALA A 157 -23.55 31.19 -14.81
CA ALA A 157 -23.90 30.02 -14.02
C ALA A 157 -22.93 28.86 -14.28
N VAL A 158 -22.65 28.11 -13.21
CA VAL A 158 -21.79 26.92 -13.23
C VAL A 158 -22.51 25.74 -12.60
N LEU A 159 -22.46 24.59 -13.27
CA LEU A 159 -22.83 23.30 -12.69
C LEU A 159 -21.66 22.79 -11.87
N LYS A 160 -21.90 22.49 -10.60
CA LYS A 160 -20.93 21.85 -9.69
C LYS A 160 -21.41 20.47 -9.33
N ILE A 161 -20.49 19.51 -9.38
CA ILE A 161 -20.73 18.11 -9.02
C ILE A 161 -19.63 17.70 -8.08
N HIS A 162 -20.00 17.04 -6.99
CA HIS A 162 -19.09 16.39 -6.06
C HIS A 162 -19.51 14.94 -5.87
N SER A 163 -18.54 14.02 -5.87
CA SER A 163 -18.76 12.63 -5.50
C SER A 163 -17.62 12.12 -4.65
N GLY A 164 -17.91 11.89 -3.37
CA GLY A 164 -16.98 11.34 -2.40
C GLY A 164 -17.64 10.21 -1.60
N LEU A 165 -16.86 9.58 -0.71
CA LEU A 165 -17.33 8.45 0.10
C LEU A 165 -18.58 8.77 0.95
N LYS A 166 -18.71 10.02 1.41
CA LYS A 166 -19.77 10.42 2.35
C LYS A 166 -21.03 10.93 1.67
N GLU A 167 -20.91 11.51 0.48
CA GLU A 167 -22.01 12.13 -0.24
C GLU A 167 -21.68 12.35 -1.69
N THR A 168 -22.72 12.40 -2.50
CA THR A 168 -22.66 12.83 -3.90
C THR A 168 -23.77 13.86 -4.13
N TRP A 169 -23.42 14.97 -4.76
CA TRP A 169 -24.36 16.04 -5.04
C TRP A 169 -24.05 16.76 -6.35
N VAL A 170 -25.09 17.35 -6.92
CA VAL A 170 -25.07 18.22 -8.09
C VAL A 170 -25.79 19.52 -7.73
N GLU A 171 -25.19 20.66 -8.04
CA GLU A 171 -25.73 21.98 -7.70
C GLU A 171 -25.42 23.00 -8.79
N ILE A 172 -26.35 23.94 -9.02
CA ILE A 172 -26.09 25.20 -9.72
C ILE A 172 -26.22 26.33 -8.70
N PRO A 173 -25.10 26.85 -8.16
CA PRO A 173 -25.14 27.81 -7.06
C PRO A 173 -25.90 29.09 -7.44
N GLY A 174 -26.82 29.51 -6.58
CA GLY A 174 -27.61 30.73 -6.76
C GLY A 174 -28.77 30.62 -7.75
N ALA A 175 -28.98 29.45 -8.38
CA ALA A 175 -30.14 29.19 -9.22
C ALA A 175 -31.23 28.44 -8.45
N THR A 176 -32.48 28.69 -8.83
CA THR A 176 -33.66 28.06 -8.23
C THR A 176 -34.56 27.43 -9.29
N ASP A 177 -35.26 26.36 -8.91
CA ASP A 177 -36.28 25.74 -9.74
C ASP A 177 -37.54 26.62 -9.87
N ALA A 178 -38.53 26.15 -10.65
CA ALA A 178 -39.82 26.82 -10.82
C ALA A 178 -40.62 27.01 -9.51
N ASN A 179 -40.28 26.25 -8.45
CA ASN A 179 -40.90 26.34 -7.13
C ASN A 179 -40.11 27.23 -6.16
N GLY A 180 -39.03 27.86 -6.62
CA GLY A 180 -38.15 28.70 -5.80
C GLY A 180 -37.21 27.92 -4.88
N GLN A 181 -37.07 26.60 -5.07
CA GLN A 181 -36.11 25.78 -4.33
C GLN A 181 -34.74 25.84 -4.98
N PRO A 182 -33.63 25.80 -4.21
CA PRO A 182 -32.29 25.75 -4.79
C PRO A 182 -32.13 24.59 -5.76
N LEU A 183 -31.49 24.83 -6.92
CA LEU A 183 -31.13 23.78 -7.89
C LEU A 183 -29.96 22.95 -7.35
N ARG A 184 -30.26 22.12 -6.35
CA ARG A 184 -29.33 21.22 -5.70
C ARG A 184 -29.98 19.86 -5.46
N LYS A 185 -29.35 18.81 -5.95
CA LYS A 185 -29.68 17.43 -5.63
C LYS A 185 -28.51 16.79 -4.91
N ALA A 186 -28.76 16.18 -3.76
CA ALA A 186 -27.80 15.35 -3.03
C ALA A 186 -28.42 13.98 -2.78
N ASN A 187 -27.59 12.94 -2.67
CA ASN A 187 -28.07 11.63 -2.21
C ASN A 187 -28.51 11.73 -0.74
N ASP A 188 -29.70 11.23 -0.42
CA ASP A 188 -30.17 11.25 0.96
C ASP A 188 -29.54 10.09 1.73
N LYS A 189 -28.63 10.39 2.67
CA LYS A 189 -27.91 9.37 3.45
C LYS A 189 -28.83 8.45 4.26
N LYS A 190 -30.11 8.81 4.45
CA LYS A 190 -31.08 7.96 5.16
C LYS A 190 -31.62 6.82 4.29
N ASP A 191 -31.81 7.06 3.00
CA ASP A 191 -32.43 6.10 2.08
C ASP A 191 -31.41 5.51 1.08
N ASP A 192 -30.37 6.25 0.72
CA ASP A 192 -29.32 5.84 -0.22
C ASP A 192 -28.01 5.52 0.52
N LYS A 193 -27.89 4.27 1.00
CA LYS A 193 -26.63 3.74 1.59
C LYS A 193 -25.57 3.35 0.56
N GLU A 194 -25.83 3.58 -0.73
CA GLU A 194 -24.97 3.14 -1.80
C GLU A 194 -23.86 4.16 -2.08
N ASP A 195 -22.63 3.65 -2.27
CA ASP A 195 -21.50 4.45 -2.74
C ASP A 195 -21.69 4.76 -4.23
N LEU A 196 -21.98 6.02 -4.54
CA LEU A 196 -22.28 6.47 -5.89
C LEU A 196 -21.04 6.92 -6.66
N ARG A 197 -19.83 6.80 -6.10
CA ARG A 197 -18.61 7.22 -6.81
C ARG A 197 -18.48 6.50 -8.15
N PRO A 198 -18.26 7.24 -9.25
CA PRO A 198 -18.18 6.65 -10.57
C PRO A 198 -16.86 5.92 -10.77
N GLN A 199 -16.88 4.94 -11.66
CA GLN A 199 -15.66 4.37 -12.24
C GLN A 199 -15.00 5.42 -13.17
N ILE A 200 -13.68 5.53 -13.08
CA ILE A 200 -12.87 6.44 -13.90
C ILE A 200 -11.87 5.65 -14.73
N SER A 201 -11.98 5.74 -16.05
CA SER A 201 -10.93 5.32 -16.99
C SER A 201 -10.16 6.51 -17.57
N GLY A 202 -10.66 7.72 -17.37
CA GLY A 202 -10.15 8.97 -17.91
C GLY A 202 -11.19 10.08 -17.77
N ILE A 203 -10.90 11.25 -18.33
CA ILE A 203 -11.87 12.33 -18.50
C ILE A 203 -12.05 12.56 -19.99
N TYR A 204 -13.28 12.38 -20.47
CA TYR A 204 -13.63 12.45 -21.89
C TYR A 204 -14.62 13.58 -22.14
N THR A 205 -14.54 14.18 -23.32
CA THR A 205 -15.38 15.32 -23.69
C THR A 205 -15.57 15.37 -25.21
N GLU A 206 -16.71 15.92 -25.61
CA GLU A 206 -17.03 16.28 -26.99
C GLU A 206 -16.98 17.81 -27.20
N LEU A 207 -16.46 18.56 -26.22
CA LEU A 207 -16.23 19.99 -26.34
C LEU A 207 -15.09 20.28 -27.33
N THR A 208 -15.27 21.33 -28.12
CA THR A 208 -14.28 21.82 -29.09
C THR A 208 -14.11 23.33 -29.01
N GLY A 209 -13.11 23.84 -29.71
CA GLY A 209 -12.76 25.26 -29.70
C GLY A 209 -11.66 25.61 -28.70
N ASP A 210 -11.58 26.90 -28.36
CA ASP A 210 -10.59 27.43 -27.43
C ASP A 210 -10.97 27.09 -25.98
N ALA A 211 -10.04 26.48 -25.23
CA ALA A 211 -10.26 26.10 -23.84
C ALA A 211 -10.22 27.32 -22.91
N GLU A 212 -9.44 28.36 -23.24
CA GLU A 212 -9.17 29.50 -22.34
C GLU A 212 -10.43 30.25 -21.89
N PRO A 213 -11.42 30.54 -22.75
CA PRO A 213 -12.69 31.11 -22.32
C PRO A 213 -13.45 30.22 -21.33
N LEU A 214 -13.46 28.90 -21.54
CA LEU A 214 -14.17 27.96 -20.68
C LEU A 214 -13.47 27.78 -19.33
N ILE A 215 -12.13 27.69 -19.33
CA ILE A 215 -11.31 27.65 -18.11
C ILE A 215 -11.53 28.91 -17.28
N ARG A 216 -11.52 30.11 -17.90
CA ARG A 216 -11.83 31.37 -17.20
C ARG A 216 -13.25 31.43 -16.66
N ALA A 217 -14.20 30.77 -17.32
CA ALA A 217 -15.57 30.63 -16.84
C ALA A 217 -15.71 29.56 -15.73
N GLY A 218 -14.64 28.82 -15.40
CA GLY A 218 -14.59 27.87 -14.29
C GLY A 218 -14.61 26.39 -14.69
N LEU A 219 -14.45 26.04 -15.98
CA LEU A 219 -14.36 24.65 -16.42
C LEU A 219 -13.18 23.95 -15.76
N ASN A 220 -13.45 22.97 -14.92
CA ASN A 220 -12.43 22.28 -14.14
C ASN A 220 -12.97 20.94 -13.62
N VAL A 221 -12.16 19.90 -13.74
CA VAL A 221 -12.37 18.57 -13.18
C VAL A 221 -11.17 18.24 -12.33
N GLN A 222 -11.42 17.84 -11.09
CA GLN A 222 -10.40 17.39 -10.15
C GLN A 222 -10.77 16.00 -9.65
N VAL A 223 -9.86 15.07 -9.84
CA VAL A 223 -9.96 13.70 -9.38
C VAL A 223 -8.89 13.48 -8.33
N GLU A 224 -9.30 13.21 -7.10
CA GLU A 224 -8.39 12.77 -6.05
C GLU A 224 -8.24 11.25 -6.12
N ILE A 225 -7.05 10.77 -6.50
CA ILE A 225 -6.82 9.35 -6.73
C ILE A 225 -6.59 8.66 -5.39
N ASN A 226 -7.27 7.52 -5.21
CA ASN A 226 -7.10 6.68 -4.02
C ASN A 226 -5.72 5.98 -4.03
N SER A 227 -4.74 6.64 -3.42
CA SER A 227 -3.32 6.26 -3.38
C SER A 227 -2.88 5.68 -2.03
N ARG A 228 -3.84 5.19 -1.22
CA ARG A 228 -3.64 4.80 0.19
C ARG A 228 -2.53 3.78 0.47
N TYR A 229 -2.14 3.00 -0.53
CA TYR A 229 -1.13 1.94 -0.39
C TYR A 229 0.28 2.39 -0.81
N THR A 230 0.38 3.44 -1.63
CA THR A 230 1.65 4.02 -2.06
C THR A 230 2.21 4.89 -0.94
N SER A 231 3.06 4.30 -0.10
CA SER A 231 3.62 4.98 1.06
C SER A 231 5.01 4.47 1.43
N SER A 232 5.78 5.33 2.10
CA SER A 232 7.09 4.99 2.67
C SER A 232 7.11 5.16 4.19
N PRO A 233 7.86 4.32 4.94
CA PRO A 233 8.04 4.52 6.37
C PRO A 233 8.70 5.86 6.70
N THR A 234 8.18 6.58 7.69
CA THR A 234 8.87 7.76 8.24
C THR A 234 10.15 7.36 8.99
N VAL A 235 11.02 8.34 9.29
CA VAL A 235 12.21 8.13 10.14
C VAL A 235 11.84 7.49 11.48
N LEU A 236 10.72 7.89 12.08
CA LEU A 236 10.26 7.33 13.35
C LEU A 236 9.86 5.86 13.22
N LYS A 237 9.21 5.48 12.11
CA LYS A 237 8.87 4.09 11.81
C LYS A 237 10.12 3.24 11.57
N TYR A 238 11.10 3.77 10.84
CA TYR A 238 12.40 3.11 10.70
C TYR A 238 13.09 2.91 12.04
N PHE A 239 13.04 3.89 12.94
CA PHE A 239 13.61 3.77 14.28
C PHE A 239 12.97 2.62 15.07
N THR A 240 11.63 2.48 15.07
CA THR A 240 10.98 1.37 15.78
C THR A 240 11.28 0.01 15.14
N MET A 241 11.33 -0.06 13.80
CA MET A 241 11.66 -1.29 13.08
C MET A 241 13.10 -1.73 13.36
N ILE A 242 14.08 -0.87 13.08
CA ILE A 242 15.50 -1.19 13.24
C ILE A 242 15.85 -1.34 14.71
N GLY A 243 15.36 -0.44 15.57
CA GLY A 243 15.55 -0.52 17.02
C GLY A 243 14.99 -1.80 17.61
N GLY A 244 13.78 -2.19 17.20
CA GLY A 244 13.16 -3.47 17.59
C GLY A 244 14.03 -4.66 17.23
N VAL A 245 14.49 -4.74 15.97
CA VAL A 245 15.39 -5.81 15.50
C VAL A 245 16.70 -5.84 16.29
N LEU A 246 17.36 -4.69 16.47
CA LEU A 246 18.62 -4.61 17.22
C LEU A 246 18.44 -5.04 18.68
N CYS A 247 17.36 -4.59 19.34
CA CYS A 247 17.02 -5.01 20.70
C CYS A 247 16.79 -6.52 20.78
N THR A 248 16.08 -7.12 19.82
CA THR A 248 15.89 -8.57 19.75
C THR A 248 17.20 -9.31 19.54
N LEU A 249 18.08 -8.82 18.67
CA LEU A 249 19.40 -9.43 18.47
C LEU A 249 20.24 -9.39 19.75
N VAL A 250 20.22 -8.28 20.49
CA VAL A 250 20.88 -8.15 21.80
C VAL A 250 20.28 -9.12 22.82
N ALA A 251 18.95 -9.26 22.85
CA ALA A 251 18.25 -10.18 23.75
C ALA A 251 18.62 -11.64 23.45
N LEU A 252 18.58 -12.04 22.17
CA LEU A 252 18.96 -13.38 21.73
C LEU A 252 20.44 -13.68 21.99
N TRP A 253 21.32 -12.70 21.78
CA TRP A 253 22.73 -12.84 22.10
C TRP A 253 22.94 -13.02 23.62
N ALA A 254 22.26 -12.22 24.44
CA ALA A 254 22.36 -12.34 25.90
C ALA A 254 21.81 -13.70 26.38
N LEU A 255 20.71 -14.18 25.80
CA LEU A 255 20.16 -15.51 26.06
C LEU A 255 21.14 -16.61 25.67
N PHE A 256 21.73 -16.53 24.46
CA PHE A 256 22.77 -17.45 24.03
C PHE A 256 23.99 -17.47 24.97
N ARG A 257 24.38 -16.32 25.53
CA ARG A 257 25.45 -16.26 26.54
C ARG A 257 25.04 -16.91 27.86
N ILE A 258 23.79 -16.78 28.27
CA ILE A 258 23.25 -17.44 29.47
C ILE A 258 23.26 -18.96 29.28
N ASP A 259 22.76 -19.46 28.14
CA ASP A 259 22.69 -20.90 27.85
C ASP A 259 24.08 -21.58 27.87
N ARG A 260 25.14 -20.83 27.56
CA ARG A 260 26.52 -21.35 27.60
C ARG A 260 27.08 -21.55 29.01
N LEU A 261 26.45 -20.99 30.03
CA LEU A 261 26.88 -21.15 31.43
C LEU A 261 26.49 -22.51 32.00
N ASP A 262 25.53 -23.20 31.39
CA ASP A 262 25.07 -24.54 31.80
C ASP A 262 26.14 -25.64 31.56
N GLY A 263 27.32 -25.29 31.05
CA GLY A 263 28.46 -26.20 30.94
C GLY A 263 28.33 -27.29 29.86
N LYS A 264 27.26 -27.28 29.05
CA LYS A 264 26.97 -28.31 28.03
C LYS A 264 27.92 -28.33 26.81
N GLY A 265 29.01 -27.55 26.82
CA GLY A 265 30.03 -27.56 25.76
C GLY A 265 29.60 -26.83 24.47
N ARG A 266 30.29 -27.12 23.35
CA ARG A 266 29.97 -26.57 22.02
C ARG A 266 28.78 -27.32 21.42
N TYR A 267 27.72 -26.60 21.02
CA TYR A 267 26.69 -27.15 20.13
C TYR A 267 27.28 -27.30 18.73
N PRO A 268 27.46 -28.52 18.20
CA PRO A 268 27.91 -28.68 16.82
C PRO A 268 26.81 -28.17 15.89
N PHE A 269 27.11 -27.12 15.11
CA PHE A 269 26.15 -26.53 14.18
C PHE A 269 25.73 -27.52 13.09
N TRP A 270 26.66 -28.38 12.66
CA TRP A 270 26.40 -29.44 11.70
C TRP A 270 26.51 -30.82 12.38
N PRO A 271 25.58 -31.75 12.13
CA PRO A 271 25.70 -33.11 12.62
C PRO A 271 26.91 -33.82 12.02
N LYS A 272 27.43 -34.83 12.73
CA LYS A 272 28.56 -35.64 12.25
C LYS A 272 28.18 -36.29 10.91
N GLY A 273 28.99 -36.05 9.87
CA GLY A 273 28.78 -36.62 8.55
C GLY A 273 27.89 -35.79 7.62
N PHE A 274 27.51 -34.55 7.99
CA PHE A 274 26.70 -33.67 7.15
C PHE A 274 27.23 -33.51 5.71
N PHE A 275 28.55 -33.45 5.55
CA PHE A 275 29.21 -33.31 4.25
C PHE A 275 29.65 -34.65 3.62
N ARG A 276 29.07 -35.79 4.01
CA ARG A 276 29.36 -37.10 3.42
C ARG A 276 28.21 -37.52 2.48
N PRO A 277 28.33 -37.26 1.16
CA PRO A 277 27.28 -37.60 0.22
C PRO A 277 27.10 -39.12 0.11
N ARG A 278 25.84 -39.56 0.05
CA ARG A 278 25.44 -40.96 -0.15
C ARG A 278 24.84 -41.15 -1.55
N PRO A 279 24.84 -42.37 -2.10
CA PRO A 279 24.22 -42.65 -3.40
C PRO A 279 22.75 -42.20 -3.49
N LEU A 280 21.99 -42.31 -2.39
CA LEU A 280 20.61 -41.84 -2.31
C LEU A 280 20.49 -40.32 -2.47
N ASP A 281 21.44 -39.56 -1.93
CA ASP A 281 21.45 -38.09 -2.06
C ASP A 281 21.64 -37.69 -3.54
N GLY A 282 22.47 -38.44 -4.28
CA GLY A 282 22.64 -38.28 -5.73
C GLY A 282 21.38 -38.64 -6.52
N LEU A 283 20.67 -39.72 -6.15
CA LEU A 283 19.41 -40.09 -6.78
C LEU A 283 18.35 -39.00 -6.59
N VAL A 284 18.15 -38.51 -5.36
CA VAL A 284 17.18 -37.45 -5.06
C VAL A 284 17.55 -36.16 -5.81
N ALA A 285 18.82 -35.75 -5.77
CA ALA A 285 19.28 -34.59 -6.51
C ALA A 285 19.05 -34.72 -8.02
N GLY A 286 19.34 -35.90 -8.60
CA GLY A 286 19.09 -36.17 -10.01
C GLY A 286 17.61 -36.08 -10.40
N VAL A 287 16.72 -36.63 -9.56
CA VAL A 287 15.27 -36.51 -9.77
C VAL A 287 14.81 -35.04 -9.66
N LEU A 288 15.30 -34.29 -8.67
CA LEU A 288 14.95 -32.87 -8.51
C LEU A 288 15.45 -32.01 -9.67
N VAL A 289 16.66 -32.25 -10.18
CA VAL A 289 17.19 -31.54 -11.36
C VAL A 289 16.38 -31.88 -12.60
N LEU A 290 16.07 -33.16 -12.82
CA LEU A 290 15.23 -33.58 -13.96
C LEU A 290 13.85 -32.94 -13.87
N TRP A 291 13.23 -32.91 -12.69
CA TRP A 291 11.95 -32.25 -12.48
C TRP A 291 12.04 -30.72 -12.63
N TYR A 292 13.15 -30.09 -12.25
CA TYR A 292 13.31 -28.64 -12.40
C TYR A 292 13.28 -28.20 -13.86
N PHE A 293 13.87 -28.98 -14.78
CA PHE A 293 13.88 -28.64 -16.21
C PHE A 293 12.66 -29.15 -16.99
N PHE A 294 12.10 -30.31 -16.62
CA PHE A 294 11.05 -30.98 -17.40
C PHE A 294 9.72 -31.15 -16.65
N GLY A 295 9.68 -30.88 -15.36
CA GLY A 295 8.50 -30.98 -14.53
C GLY A 295 7.48 -29.89 -14.83
N ALA A 296 6.24 -30.13 -14.40
CA ALA A 296 5.17 -29.15 -14.55
C ALA A 296 5.29 -28.05 -13.51
N ASN A 297 5.01 -26.82 -13.94
CA ASN A 297 4.85 -25.64 -13.10
C ASN A 297 3.50 -25.65 -12.37
N THR A 298 3.34 -24.79 -11.38
CA THR A 298 2.05 -24.61 -10.67
C THR A 298 1.16 -23.61 -11.41
N SER A 299 -0.13 -23.59 -11.09
CA SER A 299 -1.09 -22.68 -11.75
C SER A 299 -0.81 -21.20 -11.49
N ASP A 300 -0.22 -20.88 -10.34
CA ASP A 300 -0.10 -19.51 -9.84
C ASP A 300 1.29 -18.92 -10.05
N ASP A 301 2.20 -19.65 -10.70
CA ASP A 301 3.57 -19.19 -10.97
C ASP A 301 3.56 -17.88 -11.78
N GLY A 302 2.68 -17.80 -12.80
CA GLY A 302 2.51 -16.59 -13.60
C GLY A 302 1.84 -15.44 -12.84
N PHE A 303 0.97 -15.76 -11.89
CA PHE A 303 0.28 -14.79 -11.04
C PHE A 303 1.29 -14.07 -10.14
N ILE A 304 2.07 -14.83 -9.38
CA ILE A 304 3.10 -14.33 -8.46
C ILE A 304 4.22 -13.62 -9.22
N LEU A 305 4.69 -14.19 -10.33
CA LEU A 305 5.78 -13.60 -11.13
C LEU A 305 5.38 -12.23 -11.72
N THR A 306 4.12 -12.05 -12.10
CA THR A 306 3.66 -10.76 -12.64
C THR A 306 3.55 -9.72 -11.53
N MET A 307 2.98 -10.09 -10.38
CA MET A 307 2.92 -9.22 -9.21
C MET A 307 4.31 -8.77 -8.75
N ALA A 308 5.26 -9.71 -8.65
CA ALA A 308 6.63 -9.41 -8.27
C ALA A 308 7.35 -8.48 -9.27
N ARG A 309 7.07 -8.59 -10.57
CA ARG A 309 7.65 -7.69 -11.57
C ARG A 309 7.07 -6.28 -11.47
N VAL A 310 5.75 -6.17 -11.36
CA VAL A 310 5.05 -4.88 -11.31
C VAL A 310 5.27 -4.15 -9.98
N SER A 311 5.49 -4.87 -8.88
CA SER A 311 5.70 -4.27 -7.55
C SER A 311 6.91 -3.34 -7.47
N LEU A 312 7.88 -3.49 -8.38
CA LEU A 312 9.04 -2.61 -8.47
C LEU A 312 8.69 -1.20 -8.98
N GLU A 313 7.60 -1.08 -9.75
CA GLU A 313 7.12 0.19 -10.33
C GLU A 313 5.90 0.74 -9.57
N SER A 314 5.12 -0.10 -8.90
CA SER A 314 3.94 0.33 -8.13
C SER A 314 4.26 0.79 -6.70
N ASP A 315 5.53 0.72 -6.27
CA ASP A 315 6.02 1.06 -4.93
C ASP A 315 5.45 0.23 -3.76
N TYR A 316 4.60 -0.76 -4.05
CA TYR A 316 4.08 -1.73 -3.07
C TYR A 316 3.66 -3.05 -3.76
N MET A 317 3.57 -4.13 -2.97
CA MET A 317 3.18 -5.47 -3.45
C MET A 317 1.65 -5.60 -3.60
N ALA A 318 1.11 -5.08 -4.69
CA ALA A 318 -0.31 -5.15 -5.03
C ALA A 318 -0.73 -6.56 -5.47
N ASN A 319 -1.96 -6.98 -5.13
CA ASN A 319 -2.62 -8.01 -5.92
C ASN A 319 -2.99 -7.42 -7.28
N TYR A 320 -2.23 -7.80 -8.31
CA TYR A 320 -2.32 -7.15 -9.62
C TYR A 320 -3.62 -7.48 -10.36
N TYR A 321 -4.19 -8.67 -10.14
CA TYR A 321 -5.30 -9.18 -10.93
C TYR A 321 -6.67 -9.00 -10.27
N ARG A 322 -6.72 -8.75 -8.96
CA ARG A 322 -7.97 -8.73 -8.19
C ARG A 322 -7.94 -7.71 -7.06
N TRP A 323 -9.11 -7.53 -6.45
CA TRP A 323 -9.31 -6.75 -5.23
C TRP A 323 -8.83 -5.30 -5.34
N PHE A 324 -9.01 -4.68 -6.51
CA PHE A 324 -8.85 -3.24 -6.69
C PHE A 324 -7.44 -2.71 -6.31
N GLY A 325 -6.40 -3.54 -6.50
CA GLY A 325 -5.03 -3.19 -6.18
C GLY A 325 -4.69 -3.23 -4.68
N VAL A 326 -5.52 -3.88 -3.85
CA VAL A 326 -5.19 -4.10 -2.43
C VAL A 326 -3.91 -4.94 -2.31
N PRO A 327 -2.98 -4.62 -1.38
CA PRO A 327 -1.73 -5.37 -1.22
C PRO A 327 -1.92 -6.79 -0.71
N GLU A 328 -0.96 -7.67 -1.01
CA GLU A 328 -0.84 -9.05 -0.46
C GLU A 328 -0.47 -9.09 1.03
N SER A 329 -0.43 -7.94 1.68
CA SER A 329 -0.24 -7.85 3.12
C SER A 329 -1.40 -8.55 3.84
N PRO A 330 -1.12 -9.36 4.88
CA PRO A 330 0.15 -9.46 5.60
C PRO A 330 1.11 -10.60 5.18
N PHE A 331 0.81 -11.39 4.13
CA PHE A 331 1.45 -12.70 3.93
C PHE A 331 2.56 -12.75 2.87
N GLY A 332 2.56 -11.83 1.90
CA GLY A 332 3.52 -11.86 0.78
C GLY A 332 4.96 -11.49 1.14
N ALA A 333 5.17 -10.75 2.22
CA ALA A 333 6.47 -10.27 2.65
C ALA A 333 7.20 -11.30 3.54
N PRO A 334 8.53 -11.49 3.39
CA PRO A 334 9.42 -10.87 2.39
C PRO A 334 9.58 -11.71 1.11
N TYR A 335 8.85 -12.83 0.96
CA TYR A 335 9.10 -13.79 -0.12
C TYR A 335 8.86 -13.20 -1.52
N TYR A 336 7.74 -12.52 -1.74
CA TYR A 336 7.46 -11.88 -3.03
C TYR A 336 8.40 -10.70 -3.31
N ASP A 337 8.84 -9.99 -2.26
CA ASP A 337 9.82 -8.90 -2.39
C ASP A 337 11.18 -9.43 -2.85
N PHE A 338 11.60 -10.60 -2.37
CA PHE A 338 12.81 -11.27 -2.87
C PHE A 338 12.65 -11.71 -4.33
N LEU A 339 11.50 -12.26 -4.71
CA LEU A 339 11.23 -12.59 -6.11
C LEU A 339 11.30 -11.35 -7.02
N ALA A 340 10.74 -10.22 -6.56
CA ALA A 340 10.80 -8.95 -7.28
C ALA A 340 12.26 -8.56 -7.55
N LEU A 341 13.13 -8.63 -6.53
CA LEU A 341 14.57 -8.37 -6.70
C LEU A 341 15.25 -9.34 -7.66
N MET A 342 14.87 -10.63 -7.63
CA MET A 342 15.41 -11.64 -8.54
C MET A 342 15.03 -11.39 -10.00
N THR A 343 13.88 -10.76 -10.28
CA THR A 343 13.46 -10.44 -11.65
C THR A 343 14.28 -9.35 -12.35
N ARG A 344 15.22 -8.71 -11.63
CA ARG A 344 16.18 -7.74 -12.19
C ARG A 344 17.37 -8.37 -12.89
N VAL A 345 17.60 -9.67 -12.68
CA VAL A 345 18.60 -10.48 -13.38
C VAL A 345 17.92 -11.20 -14.52
#